data_AF-A0A0F9A9R1-F1
#
_entry.id   AF-A0A0F9A9R1-F1
#
_cell.length_a   1.000
_cell.length_b   1.000
_cell.length_c   1.000
_cell.angle_alpha   90.00
_cell.angle_beta   90.00
_cell.angle_gamma   90.00
#
_symmetry.space_group_name_H-M   'P 1'
#
loop_
_entity.id
_entity.type
_entity.pdbx_description
1 polymer ?
#
loop_
_entity_poly.entity_id
_entity_poly.type
_entity_poly.pdbx_seq_one_letter_code
_entity_poly.pdbx_strand_id
1 'polypeptide(L)' 'MTLPKGSKYVGTCVGLGIILGASFGITYASMTEEDWGFWIAIGVGIGISFGAMIGIKLDAKAKKNKN' A
#
# COMPACT_ATOMS: atom_id res chain seq x y z
N MET A 1 4.25 14.98 20.90
CA MET A 1 3.53 14.85 19.61
C MET A 1 2.72 13.55 19.62
N THR A 2 1.44 13.61 19.97
CA THR A 2 0.54 12.46 19.98
C THR A 2 -0.13 12.35 18.61
N LEU A 3 0.41 11.50 17.74
CA LEU A 3 -0.22 11.15 16.46
C LEU A 3 -1.59 10.49 16.72
N PRO A 4 -2.67 10.93 16.05
CA PRO A 4 -4.00 10.37 16.26
C PRO A 4 -3.99 8.86 15.94
N LYS A 5 -4.59 8.04 16.80
CA LYS A 5 -4.58 6.56 16.72
C LYS A 5 -5.10 5.97 15.39
N GLY A 6 -5.69 6.80 14.53
CA GLY A 6 -6.09 6.44 13.16
C GLY A 6 -4.97 6.47 12.10
N SER A 7 -3.90 7.25 12.32
CA SER A 7 -2.83 7.44 11.33
C SER A 7 -1.88 6.24 11.23
N LYS A 8 -1.87 5.34 12.22
CA LYS A 8 -1.00 4.17 12.22
C LYS A 8 -1.39 3.14 11.16
N TYR A 9 -2.69 2.91 10.98
CA TYR A 9 -3.17 1.90 10.03
C TYR A 9 -2.94 2.33 8.59
N VAL A 10 -3.10 3.61 8.28
CA VAL A 10 -2.80 4.13 6.93
C VAL A 10 -1.32 3.97 6.61
N GLY A 11 -0.42 4.34 7.54
CA GLY A 11 1.02 4.17 7.34
C GLY A 11 1.43 2.71 7.16
N THR A 12 0.91 1.80 8.00
CA THR A 12 1.20 0.36 7.89
C THR A 12 0.63 -0.26 6.63
N CYS A 13 -0.60 0.09 6.22
CA CYS A 13 -1.21 -0.44 5.00
C CYS A 13 -0.53 0.09 3.73
N VAL A 14 -0.09 1.35 3.71
CA VAL A 14 0.69 1.90 2.60
C VAL A 14 2.06 1.23 2.51
N GLY A 15 2.76 1.05 3.64
CA GLY A 15 4.04 0.35 3.67
C GLY A 15 3.94 -1.11 3.18
N LEU A 16 2.93 -1.85 3.64
CA LEU A 16 2.65 -3.21 3.15
C LEU A 16 2.27 -3.22 1.66
N GLY A 17 1.47 -2.25 1.23
CA GLY A 17 1.09 -2.08 -0.17
C GLY A 17 2.29 -1.85 -1.08
N ILE A 18 3.26 -1.01 -0.66
CA ILE A 18 4.51 -0.79 -1.39
C ILE A 18 5.33 -2.08 -1.49
N ILE A 19 5.50 -2.82 -0.39
CA ILE A 19 6.29 -4.06 -0.38
C ILE A 19 5.66 -5.12 -1.30
N LEU A 20 4.34 -5.31 -1.20
CA LEU A 20 3.60 -6.22 -2.09
C LEU A 20 3.67 -5.77 -3.55
N GLY A 21 3.44 -4.49 -3.80
CA GLY A 21 3.49 -3.90 -5.13
C GLY A 21 4.86 -4.01 -5.78
N ALA A 22 5.93 -3.71 -5.05
CA ALA A 22 7.30 -3.86 -5.53
C ALA A 22 7.66 -5.33 -5.79
N SER A 23 7.29 -6.24 -4.88
CA SER A 23 7.52 -7.69 -5.06
C SER A 23 6.79 -8.23 -6.29
N PHE A 24 5.56 -7.76 -6.52
CA PHE A 24 4.77 -8.12 -7.69
C PHE A 24 5.39 -7.58 -8.98
N GLY A 25 5.82 -6.31 -8.96
CA GLY A 25 6.50 -5.67 -10.09
C GLY A 25 7.82 -6.36 -10.46
N ILE A 26 8.64 -6.73 -9.46
CA ILE A 26 9.91 -7.46 -9.69
C ILE A 26 9.65 -8.85 -10.27
N THR A 27 8.63 -9.56 -9.76
CA THR A 27 8.27 -10.90 -10.23
C THR A 27 7.79 -10.86 -11.67
N TYR A 28 6.92 -9.90 -12.01
CA TYR A 28 6.44 -9.71 -13.37
C TYR A 28 7.54 -9.26 -14.33
N ALA A 29 8.38 -8.30 -13.94
CA ALA A 29 9.53 -7.85 -14.73
C ALA A 29 10.51 -8.99 -15.04
N SER A 30 10.75 -9.87 -14.07
CA SER A 30 11.60 -11.06 -14.26
C SER A 30 10.98 -12.09 -15.22
N MET A 31 9.65 -12.05 -15.40
CA MET A 31 8.91 -12.97 -16.27
C MET A 31 8.79 -12.47 -17.71
N THR A 32 8.75 -11.14 -17.92
CA THR A 32 8.54 -10.53 -19.24
C THR A 32 9.81 -10.00 -19.91
N GLU A 33 10.96 -10.01 -19.22
CA GLU A 33 12.22 -9.39 -19.67
C GLU A 33 12.09 -7.88 -20.03
N GLU A 34 10.96 -7.27 -19.68
CA GLU A 34 10.70 -5.84 -19.86
C GLU A 34 11.40 -5.00 -18.80
N ASP A 35 11.47 -3.69 -19.05
CA ASP A 35 12.02 -2.69 -18.15
C ASP A 35 11.54 -2.87 -16.70
N TRP A 36 12.47 -3.34 -15.86
CA TRP A 36 12.26 -3.54 -14.43
C TRP A 36 11.76 -2.26 -13.76
N GLY A 37 12.26 -1.10 -14.21
CA GLY A 37 11.85 0.20 -13.71
C GLY A 37 10.37 0.50 -13.97
N PHE A 38 9.83 0.10 -15.12
CA PHE A 38 8.43 0.34 -15.47
C PHE A 38 7.49 -0.50 -14.61
N TRP A 39 7.75 -1.80 -14.51
CA TRP A 39 6.93 -2.72 -13.72
C TRP A 39 7.00 -2.47 -12.22
N ILE A 40 8.17 -2.06 -11.69
CA ILE A 40 8.30 -1.62 -10.30
C ILE A 40 7.50 -0.33 -10.05
N ALA A 41 7.56 0.64 -10.97
CA ALA A 41 6.80 1.89 -10.84
C ALA A 41 5.28 1.64 -10.83
N ILE A 42 4.79 0.78 -11.73
CA ILE A 42 3.39 0.34 -11.77
C ILE A 42 3.03 -0.38 -10.46
N GLY A 43 3.83 -1.35 -10.04
CA GLY A 43 3.61 -2.13 -8.83
C GLY A 43 3.54 -1.28 -7.58
N VAL A 44 4.49 -0.36 -7.40
CA VAL A 44 4.51 0.59 -6.28
C VAL A 44 3.33 1.56 -6.34
N GLY A 45 2.99 2.10 -7.52
CA GLY A 45 1.85 3.00 -7.68
C GLY A 45 0.51 2.36 -7.32
N ILE A 46 0.30 1.11 -7.76
CA ILE A 46 -0.87 0.30 -7.39
C ILE A 46 -0.83 0.00 -5.89
N GLY A 47 0.32 -0.42 -5.36
CA GLY A 47 0.54 -0.75 -3.96
C GLY A 47 0.19 0.39 -3.01
N ILE A 48 0.63 1.62 -3.33
CA ILE A 48 0.34 2.83 -2.54
C ILE A 48 -1.16 3.14 -2.59
N SER A 49 -1.75 3.12 -3.78
CA SER A 49 -3.18 3.43 -3.98
C SER A 49 -4.07 2.45 -3.22
N PHE A 50 -3.76 1.15 -3.33
CA PHE A 50 -4.50 0.08 -2.66
C PHE A 50 -4.28 0.11 -1.14
N GLY A 51 -3.05 0.29 -0.69
CA GLY A 51 -2.69 0.41 0.72
C GLY A 51 -3.33 1.62 1.40
N ALA A 52 -3.37 2.77 0.73
CA ALA A 52 -4.04 3.97 1.22
C ALA A 52 -5.56 3.77 1.31
N MET A 53 -6.19 3.20 0.28
CA MET A 53 -7.63 2.95 0.26
C MET A 53 -8.06 1.99 1.38
N ILE A 54 -7.30 0.91 1.60
CA ILE A 54 -7.55 -0.03 2.71
C ILE A 54 -7.33 0.65 4.05
N GLY A 55 -6.23 1.41 4.20
CA GLY A 55 -5.92 2.13 5.42
C GLY A 55 -7.03 3.11 5.83
N ILE A 56 -7.56 3.86 4.87
CA ILE A 56 -8.68 4.81 5.08
C ILE A 56 -9.97 4.05 5.44
N LYS A 57 -10.28 2.95 4.75
CA LYS A 57 -11.47 2.13 5.09
C LYS A 57 -11.37 1.52 6.48
N LEU A 58 -10.20 1.02 6.87
CA LEU A 58 -9.96 0.46 8.20
C LEU A 58 -10.04 1.54 9.29
N ASP A 59 -9.48 2.74 9.05
CA ASP A 59 -9.61 3.88 9.96
C ASP A 59 -11.09 4.27 10.16
N ALA A 60 -11.84 4.38 9.08
CA ALA A 60 -13.26 4.70 9.12
C ALA A 60 -14.06 3.63 9.89
N LYS A 61 -13.76 2.34 9.69
CA LYS A 61 -14.40 1.22 10.43
C LYS A 61 -14.03 1.24 11.91
N ALA A 62 -12.76 1.52 12.24
CA ALA A 62 -12.29 1.58 13.62
C ALA A 62 -12.89 2.77 14.39
N LYS A 63 -13.11 3.91 13.74
CA LYS A 63 -13.87 5.04 14.32
C LYS A 63 -15.33 4.68 14.54
N LYS A 64 -15.96 3.98 13.58
CA LYS A 64 -17.38 3.60 13.67
C LYS A 64 -17.67 2.59 14.79
N ASN A 65 -16.71 1.76 15.18
CA ASN A 65 -16.87 0.77 16.25
C ASN A 65 -16.60 1.33 17.66
N LYS A 66 -16.33 2.63 17.78
CA LYS A 66 -16.08 3.34 19.05
C LYS A 66 -17.22 4.25 19.50
N ASN A 67 -18.33 4.24 18.77
CA ASN A 67 -19.56 5.00 19.06
C ASN A 67 -20.72 4.03 19.22
#